data_AF-A0A1F5WQZ1-F1
#
_entry.id   AF-A0A1F5WQZ1-F1
#
_cell.length_a   1.000
_cell.length_b   1.000
_cell.length_c   1.000
_cell.angle_alpha   90.00
_cell.angle_beta   90.00
_cell.angle_gamma   90.00
#
_symmetry.space_group_name_H-M   'P 1'
#
loop_
_entity.id
_entity.type
_entity.pdbx_description
1 polymer ?
#
loop_
_entity_poly.entity_id
_entity_poly.type
_entity_poly.pdbx_seq_one_letter_code
_entity_poly.pdbx_strand_id
1 'polypeptide(L)'
;MKKIIISLSVIGAVAAVAIGASTAFFSDTETSTGNTFTAGAIDLKIDSESHYNGLICRQVNSTGPFLWLEPLANPPTLPTAEQLALEVYNTACDGTWSETDLGATNKFFNLRDIKPGDVGENTISLHLTNNDGWGRFVISAVKDYNNTCTEPEAAASTTSSELCTVAIPENQTPGSGELSQSISFFAWLDQGAIPGFQCNDPSDTSSTGARCPEDRTEGDNVQQCDALDPLNPQTPTSVNCAEPTVITPGPVDDVNNIDNSTEIDEVHNIWLALDPIFDAYCTTGQPVNGHNNYGLCHGLADDGRMVGSVTYYFGLGWSIPTTVANEAQTDSLIADLSFQAVQHRNNPGPTPTF
;
A
#
# COMPACT_ATOMS: atom_id res chain seq x y z
N MET A 1 61.67 56.45 -56.33
CA MET A 1 60.21 56.43 -56.05
C MET A 1 59.44 55.28 -56.72
N LYS A 2 59.79 54.81 -57.94
CA LYS A 2 59.06 53.70 -58.62
C LYS A 2 59.16 52.31 -57.95
N LYS A 3 60.25 52.01 -57.22
CA LYS A 3 60.44 50.68 -56.58
C LYS A 3 59.65 50.49 -55.27
N ILE A 4 59.29 51.57 -54.58
CA ILE A 4 58.53 51.50 -53.32
C ILE A 4 57.03 51.30 -53.59
N ILE A 5 56.51 51.94 -54.65
CA ILE A 5 55.10 51.83 -55.02
C ILE A 5 54.75 50.40 -55.49
N ILE A 6 55.65 49.74 -56.23
CA ILE A 6 55.46 48.35 -56.68
C ILE A 6 55.49 47.37 -55.51
N SER A 7 56.32 47.61 -54.49
CA SER A 7 56.38 46.74 -53.31
C SER A 7 55.14 46.87 -52.43
N LEU A 8 54.60 48.09 -52.27
CA LEU A 8 53.37 48.32 -51.51
C LEU A 8 52.12 47.80 -52.23
N SER A 9 52.06 47.87 -53.56
CA SER A 9 50.94 47.30 -54.31
C SER A 9 51.00 45.77 -54.37
N VAL A 10 52.18 45.15 -54.37
CA VAL A 10 52.31 43.68 -54.23
C VAL A 10 51.95 43.23 -52.82
N ILE A 11 52.37 43.94 -51.77
CA ILE A 11 51.98 43.60 -50.39
C ILE A 11 50.48 43.84 -50.16
N GLY A 12 49.91 44.91 -50.71
CA GLY A 12 48.48 45.18 -50.67
C GLY A 12 47.65 44.16 -51.46
N ALA A 13 48.14 43.69 -52.62
CA ALA A 13 47.50 42.63 -53.39
C ALA A 13 47.60 41.25 -52.70
N VAL A 14 48.73 40.92 -52.09
CA VAL A 14 48.90 39.68 -51.32
C VAL A 14 48.07 39.71 -50.04
N ALA A 15 47.94 40.86 -49.37
CA ALA A 15 47.07 41.03 -48.21
C ALA A 15 45.57 40.97 -48.58
N ALA A 16 45.17 41.53 -49.72
CA ALA A 16 43.79 41.43 -50.22
C ALA A 16 43.41 40.00 -50.64
N VAL A 17 44.36 39.22 -51.18
CA VAL A 17 44.16 37.80 -51.52
C VAL A 17 44.19 36.91 -50.26
N ALA A 18 45.00 37.24 -49.26
CA ALA A 18 45.05 36.49 -47.99
C ALA A 18 43.77 36.66 -47.16
N ILE A 19 43.10 37.82 -47.22
CA ILE A 19 41.81 38.05 -46.53
C ILE A 19 40.65 37.33 -47.27
N GLY A 20 40.80 37.02 -48.56
CA GLY A 20 39.80 36.28 -49.34
C GLY A 20 39.96 34.76 -49.37
N ALA A 21 41.08 34.20 -48.89
CA ALA A 21 41.43 32.78 -49.06
C ALA A 21 41.32 31.92 -47.79
N SER A 22 40.83 32.47 -46.68
CA SER A 22 40.49 31.69 -45.48
C SER A 22 38.98 31.50 -45.32
N THR A 23 38.24 31.34 -46.42
CA THR A 23 36.92 30.71 -46.36
C THR A 23 37.17 29.20 -46.30
N ALA A 24 36.97 28.58 -45.15
CA ALA A 24 37.00 27.12 -45.05
C ALA A 24 35.97 26.55 -46.05
N PHE A 25 36.45 25.87 -47.10
CA PHE A 25 35.63 25.34 -48.20
C PHE A 25 34.82 24.09 -47.80
N PHE A 26 35.09 23.55 -46.60
CA PHE A 26 34.37 22.43 -46.00
C PHE A 26 33.88 22.85 -44.62
N SER A 27 32.61 23.25 -44.55
CA SER A 27 31.87 23.38 -43.31
C SER A 27 30.71 22.38 -43.39
N ASP A 28 30.61 21.49 -42.41
CA ASP A 28 29.42 20.66 -42.22
C ASP A 28 28.75 21.08 -40.91
N THR A 29 27.42 21.03 -40.87
CA THR A 29 26.61 21.42 -39.71
C THR A 29 25.65 20.28 -39.40
N GLU A 30 26.02 19.49 -38.40
CA GLU A 30 25.15 18.42 -37.89
C GLU A 30 24.10 19.01 -36.96
N THR A 31 22.84 18.96 -37.38
CA THR A 31 21.72 19.51 -36.61
C THR A 31 20.92 18.37 -36.00
N SER A 32 20.93 18.26 -34.67
CA SER A 32 20.01 17.38 -33.96
C SER A 32 18.64 18.08 -33.82
N THR A 33 17.67 17.70 -34.64
CA THR A 33 16.30 18.23 -34.63
C THR A 33 15.35 17.27 -33.93
N GLY A 34 14.44 17.77 -33.09
CA GLY A 34 13.46 16.93 -32.38
C GLY A 34 13.96 16.31 -31.08
N ASN A 35 15.07 16.82 -30.51
CA ASN A 35 15.46 16.47 -29.14
C ASN A 35 14.30 16.82 -28.22
N THR A 36 13.78 15.80 -27.56
CA THR A 36 12.63 15.91 -26.67
C THR A 36 13.09 15.55 -25.27
N PHE A 37 12.90 16.47 -24.33
CA PHE A 37 13.07 16.21 -22.91
C PHE A 37 11.68 16.02 -22.32
N THR A 38 11.31 14.78 -22.05
CA THR A 38 10.07 14.45 -21.34
C THR A 38 10.42 14.16 -19.89
N ALA A 39 9.84 14.91 -18.96
CA ALA A 39 9.95 14.61 -17.55
C ALA A 39 9.18 13.32 -17.22
N GLY A 40 9.76 12.44 -16.40
CA GLY A 40 9.04 11.29 -15.86
C GLY A 40 8.03 11.72 -14.81
N ALA A 41 7.00 10.89 -14.59
CA ALA A 41 6.04 11.02 -13.49
C ALA A 41 6.19 9.82 -12.54
N ILE A 42 5.82 10.04 -11.28
CA ILE A 42 5.54 8.97 -10.32
C ILE A 42 4.02 8.81 -10.28
N ASP A 43 3.54 7.58 -10.42
CA ASP A 43 2.13 7.23 -10.37
C ASP A 43 1.97 6.06 -9.40
N LEU A 44 1.01 6.16 -8.50
CA LEU A 44 0.71 5.15 -7.50
C LEU A 44 -0.77 4.81 -7.60
N LYS A 45 -1.07 3.56 -7.96
CA LYS A 45 -2.42 3.04 -8.00
C LYS A 45 -2.58 1.85 -7.09
N ILE A 46 -3.83 1.58 -6.73
CA ILE A 46 -4.16 0.65 -5.66
C ILE A 46 -5.33 -0.23 -6.07
N ASP A 47 -5.19 -1.53 -5.86
CA ASP A 47 -6.30 -2.48 -5.88
C ASP A 47 -6.56 -3.04 -4.47
N SER A 48 -7.72 -3.66 -4.31
CA SER A 48 -8.08 -4.32 -3.06
C SER A 48 -8.91 -5.56 -3.32
N GLU A 49 -8.70 -6.58 -2.50
CA GLU A 49 -9.61 -7.71 -2.36
C GLU A 49 -9.98 -7.91 -0.89
N SER A 50 -11.27 -7.81 -0.59
CA SER A 50 -11.78 -7.90 0.77
C SER A 50 -12.18 -9.31 1.17
N HIS A 51 -11.84 -9.66 2.41
CA HIS A 51 -12.13 -10.90 3.09
C HIS A 51 -12.84 -10.64 4.42
N TYR A 52 -13.84 -11.46 4.75
CA TYR A 52 -14.59 -11.37 6.01
C TYR A 52 -14.98 -12.79 6.47
N ASN A 53 -14.53 -13.18 7.66
CA ASN A 53 -14.80 -14.50 8.25
C ASN A 53 -14.55 -15.68 7.28
N GLY A 54 -13.48 -15.60 6.47
CA GLY A 54 -13.08 -16.61 5.49
C GLY A 54 -13.82 -16.58 4.14
N LEU A 55 -14.73 -15.61 3.94
CA LEU A 55 -15.37 -15.35 2.66
C LEU A 55 -14.60 -14.27 1.89
N ILE A 56 -14.61 -14.33 0.57
CA ILE A 56 -14.02 -13.34 -0.34
C ILE A 56 -15.13 -12.52 -1.00
N CYS A 57 -14.98 -11.20 -1.01
CA CYS A 57 -15.86 -10.32 -1.76
C CYS A 57 -15.47 -10.32 -3.25
N ARG A 58 -16.29 -10.95 -4.11
CA ARG A 58 -15.99 -11.07 -5.55
C ARG A 58 -17.20 -10.76 -6.43
N GLN A 59 -16.93 -10.20 -7.61
CA GLN A 59 -17.95 -9.95 -8.61
C GLN A 59 -18.54 -11.24 -9.19
N VAL A 60 -19.86 -11.35 -9.19
CA VAL A 60 -20.56 -12.48 -9.83
C VAL A 60 -20.57 -12.28 -11.34
N ASN A 61 -19.72 -13.02 -12.06
CA ASN A 61 -19.48 -12.82 -13.49
C ASN A 61 -18.96 -11.40 -13.80
N SER A 62 -18.71 -11.09 -15.08
CA SER A 62 -18.06 -9.83 -15.49
C SER A 62 -18.90 -8.55 -15.31
N THR A 63 -20.19 -8.66 -14.97
CA THR A 63 -21.10 -7.50 -14.83
C THR A 63 -22.06 -7.60 -13.64
N GLY A 64 -21.94 -8.64 -12.81
CA GLY A 64 -22.84 -8.81 -11.66
C GLY A 64 -22.42 -7.99 -10.44
N PRO A 65 -23.19 -8.08 -9.35
CA PRO A 65 -22.82 -7.46 -8.08
C PRO A 65 -21.62 -8.15 -7.45
N PHE A 66 -20.93 -7.46 -6.55
CA PHE A 66 -19.97 -8.06 -5.63
C PHE A 66 -20.73 -8.72 -4.48
N LEU A 67 -20.47 -10.00 -4.25
CA LEU A 67 -21.07 -10.77 -3.16
C LEU A 67 -19.99 -11.48 -2.33
N TRP A 68 -20.29 -11.74 -1.06
CA TRP A 68 -19.48 -12.61 -0.21
C TRP A 68 -19.60 -14.07 -0.67
N LEU A 69 -18.49 -14.65 -1.13
CA LEU A 69 -18.41 -15.99 -1.72
C LEU A 69 -17.27 -16.80 -1.09
N GLU A 70 -17.30 -18.11 -1.26
CA GLU A 70 -16.20 -18.98 -0.82
C GLU A 70 -14.91 -18.74 -1.66
N PRO A 71 -13.72 -18.98 -1.07
CA PRO A 71 -12.45 -19.02 -1.80
C PRO A 71 -12.44 -20.06 -2.93
N LEU A 72 -11.74 -19.76 -4.04
CA LEU A 72 -11.71 -20.64 -5.23
C LEU A 72 -10.79 -21.87 -5.09
N ALA A 73 -9.95 -21.93 -4.05
CA ALA A 73 -9.09 -23.07 -3.73
C ALA A 73 -8.78 -23.14 -2.21
N ASN A 74 -9.06 -24.27 -1.55
CA ASN A 74 -8.71 -24.58 -0.13
C ASN A 74 -7.18 -24.60 0.12
N PRO A 75 -6.60 -24.44 1.35
CA PRO A 75 -7.00 -24.98 2.71
C PRO A 75 -6.57 -24.08 3.93
N PRO A 76 -6.35 -24.50 5.22
CA PRO A 76 -6.97 -25.48 6.16
C PRO A 76 -7.59 -24.85 7.47
N THR A 77 -8.49 -25.58 8.16
CA THR A 77 -8.91 -25.43 9.59
C THR A 77 -9.32 -24.04 10.13
N LEU A 78 -10.31 -23.42 9.51
CA LEU A 78 -11.24 -22.45 10.13
C LEU A 78 -12.64 -23.10 10.21
N PRO A 79 -13.60 -22.60 11.02
CA PRO A 79 -14.87 -23.28 11.32
C PRO A 79 -15.57 -23.74 10.04
N THR A 80 -16.25 -24.90 10.06
CA THR A 80 -16.82 -25.46 8.82
C THR A 80 -17.70 -24.41 8.14
N ALA A 81 -17.47 -24.17 6.84
CA ALA A 81 -18.11 -23.12 6.04
C ALA A 81 -19.65 -23.05 6.20
N GLU A 82 -20.32 -24.16 6.54
CA GLU A 82 -21.75 -24.21 6.84
C GLU A 82 -22.18 -23.44 8.11
N GLN A 83 -21.28 -23.17 9.06
CA GLN A 83 -21.58 -22.57 10.36
C GLN A 83 -21.31 -21.06 10.45
N LEU A 84 -20.46 -20.51 9.58
CA LEU A 84 -20.14 -19.07 9.52
C LEU A 84 -20.63 -18.39 8.24
N ALA A 85 -20.82 -19.15 7.15
CA ALA A 85 -21.29 -18.57 5.89
C ALA A 85 -22.77 -18.12 5.95
N LEU A 86 -23.61 -18.66 6.83
CA LEU A 86 -25.06 -18.44 6.73
C LEU A 86 -25.56 -17.01 7.04
N GLU A 87 -24.79 -16.16 7.70
CA GLU A 87 -25.24 -14.78 7.99
C GLU A 87 -25.05 -13.82 6.80
N VAL A 88 -23.94 -13.92 6.07
CA VAL A 88 -23.59 -12.94 5.00
C VAL A 88 -23.29 -13.56 3.64
N TYR A 89 -23.25 -14.90 3.50
CA TYR A 89 -23.02 -15.55 2.21
C TYR A 89 -24.04 -15.11 1.17
N ASN A 90 -23.55 -14.82 -0.03
CA ASN A 90 -24.36 -14.39 -1.17
C ASN A 90 -25.13 -13.07 -0.91
N THR A 91 -24.70 -12.28 0.08
CA THR A 91 -25.15 -10.89 0.28
C THR A 91 -24.17 -9.91 -0.36
N ALA A 92 -24.61 -8.67 -0.61
CA ALA A 92 -23.79 -7.64 -1.21
C ALA A 92 -22.59 -7.30 -0.32
N CYS A 93 -21.43 -7.13 -0.95
CA CYS A 93 -20.20 -6.72 -0.29
C CYS A 93 -19.53 -5.57 -1.05
N ASP A 94 -18.68 -4.85 -0.33
CA ASP A 94 -17.82 -3.79 -0.83
C ASP A 94 -16.35 -4.16 -0.49
N GLY A 95 -15.39 -3.30 -0.82
CA GLY A 95 -13.98 -3.53 -0.44
C GLY A 95 -13.13 -4.21 -1.51
N THR A 96 -13.70 -4.60 -2.65
CA THR A 96 -12.94 -5.22 -3.76
C THR A 96 -13.02 -4.37 -5.02
N TRP A 97 -11.87 -4.06 -5.62
CA TRP A 97 -11.75 -3.37 -6.90
C TRP A 97 -10.39 -3.64 -7.57
N SER A 98 -10.33 -3.43 -8.89
CA SER A 98 -9.09 -3.47 -9.67
C SER A 98 -8.31 -2.15 -9.59
N GLU A 99 -7.02 -2.18 -9.94
CA GLU A 99 -6.08 -1.06 -9.94
C GLU A 99 -6.73 0.29 -10.34
N THR A 100 -6.74 1.24 -9.40
CA THR A 100 -7.35 2.56 -9.58
C THR A 100 -6.65 3.63 -8.75
N ASP A 101 -6.84 4.89 -9.11
CA ASP A 101 -6.67 6.01 -8.19
C ASP A 101 -7.78 5.95 -7.13
N LEU A 102 -7.42 6.07 -5.85
CA LEU A 102 -8.40 6.07 -4.77
C LEU A 102 -9.28 7.33 -4.82
N GLY A 103 -10.57 7.14 -4.59
CA GLY A 103 -11.52 8.22 -4.36
C GLY A 103 -12.51 7.88 -3.24
N ALA A 104 -13.47 8.77 -2.99
CA ALA A 104 -14.44 8.63 -1.90
C ALA A 104 -15.34 7.37 -1.98
N THR A 105 -15.34 6.68 -3.12
CA THR A 105 -16.08 5.43 -3.34
C THR A 105 -15.28 4.18 -3.01
N ASN A 106 -13.94 4.28 -2.87
CA ASN A 106 -13.06 3.17 -2.60
C ASN A 106 -12.87 3.04 -1.09
N LYS A 107 -13.64 2.15 -0.46
CA LYS A 107 -13.55 1.85 0.97
C LYS A 107 -13.04 0.44 1.16
N PHE A 108 -11.85 0.29 1.73
CA PHE A 108 -11.25 -1.01 2.07
C PHE A 108 -12.16 -1.81 3.01
N PHE A 109 -12.66 -1.13 4.04
CA PHE A 109 -13.62 -1.70 4.98
C PHE A 109 -14.90 -0.87 4.97
N ASN A 110 -16.04 -1.52 4.71
CA ASN A 110 -17.37 -0.94 4.81
C ASN A 110 -18.34 -1.96 5.42
N LEU A 111 -18.07 -2.30 6.67
CA LEU A 111 -18.78 -3.35 7.41
C LEU A 111 -19.82 -2.69 8.32
N ARG A 112 -21.03 -3.27 8.36
CA ARG A 112 -22.16 -2.66 9.09
C ARG A 112 -22.49 -3.36 10.41
N ASP A 113 -22.06 -4.59 10.58
CA ASP A 113 -22.45 -5.45 11.70
C ASP A 113 -21.30 -6.41 12.00
N ILE A 114 -20.27 -5.88 12.66
CA ILE A 114 -19.13 -6.65 13.15
C ILE A 114 -19.37 -7.02 14.62
N LYS A 115 -18.94 -8.22 15.01
CA LYS A 115 -19.25 -8.83 16.30
C LYS A 115 -17.97 -9.35 16.97
N PRO A 116 -17.97 -9.52 18.31
CA PRO A 116 -16.88 -10.23 18.99
C PRO A 116 -16.62 -11.61 18.39
N GLY A 117 -15.35 -11.87 18.05
CA GLY A 117 -14.91 -13.06 17.32
C GLY A 117 -14.81 -12.90 15.81
N ASP A 118 -15.33 -11.81 15.24
CA ASP A 118 -15.16 -11.53 13.81
C ASP A 118 -13.72 -11.16 13.48
N VAL A 119 -13.31 -11.61 12.30
CA VAL A 119 -12.03 -11.28 11.68
C VAL A 119 -12.28 -10.88 10.22
N GLY A 120 -11.48 -9.95 9.73
CA GLY A 120 -11.52 -9.57 8.33
C GLY A 120 -10.19 -9.02 7.87
N GLU A 121 -10.06 -8.94 6.56
CA GLU A 121 -8.79 -8.63 5.94
C GLU A 121 -8.98 -8.03 4.55
N ASN A 122 -8.02 -7.23 4.08
CA ASN A 122 -7.88 -6.87 2.68
C ASN A 122 -6.45 -7.14 2.20
N THR A 123 -6.28 -7.82 1.07
CA THR A 123 -5.03 -7.71 0.29
C THR A 123 -5.11 -6.42 -0.48
N ILE A 124 -4.11 -5.58 -0.31
CA ILE A 124 -3.93 -4.33 -1.04
C ILE A 124 -2.64 -4.44 -1.85
N SER A 125 -2.72 -4.09 -3.13
CA SER A 125 -1.54 -4.04 -4.00
C SER A 125 -1.23 -2.59 -4.39
N LEU A 126 0.00 -2.15 -4.14
CA LEU A 126 0.51 -0.84 -4.52
C LEU A 126 1.30 -0.94 -5.83
N HIS A 127 0.81 -0.27 -6.86
CA HIS A 127 1.41 -0.24 -8.20
C HIS A 127 2.23 1.03 -8.37
N LEU A 128 3.50 0.98 -8.00
CA LEU A 128 4.40 2.12 -8.19
C LEU A 128 4.96 2.10 -9.61
N THR A 129 4.58 3.04 -10.46
CA THR A 129 4.98 3.03 -11.88
C THR A 129 6.22 3.89 -12.14
N ASN A 130 7.14 3.39 -12.97
CA ASN A 130 8.32 4.05 -13.54
C ASN A 130 9.47 4.39 -12.58
N ASN A 131 9.20 5.11 -11.49
CA ASN A 131 10.25 5.69 -10.65
C ASN A 131 10.17 5.14 -9.22
N ASP A 132 11.34 4.86 -8.65
CA ASP A 132 11.47 4.52 -7.24
C ASP A 132 10.90 5.62 -6.33
N GLY A 133 10.40 5.20 -5.17
CA GLY A 133 9.81 6.12 -4.21
C GLY A 133 9.74 5.59 -2.79
N TRP A 134 9.52 6.50 -1.85
CA TRP A 134 9.24 6.19 -0.45
C TRP A 134 7.73 6.10 -0.28
N GLY A 135 7.25 4.98 0.25
CA GLY A 135 5.84 4.75 0.54
C GLY A 135 5.52 4.87 2.03
N ARG A 136 4.32 5.36 2.34
CA ARG A 136 3.74 5.29 3.69
C ARG A 136 2.23 5.05 3.65
N PHE A 137 1.73 4.39 4.68
CA PHE A 137 0.32 4.26 5.01
C PHE A 137 -0.03 5.30 6.07
N VAL A 138 -1.15 5.99 5.89
CA VAL A 138 -1.59 7.06 6.78
C VAL A 138 -3.05 6.83 7.13
N ILE A 139 -3.33 6.79 8.43
CA ILE A 139 -4.68 6.78 8.99
C ILE A 139 -4.97 8.19 9.49
N SER A 140 -6.13 8.70 9.15
CA SER A 140 -6.56 10.05 9.51
C SER A 140 -8.06 10.10 9.76
N ALA A 141 -8.53 11.19 10.36
CA ALA A 141 -9.95 11.41 10.60
C ALA A 141 -10.61 10.24 11.36
N VAL A 142 -9.89 9.63 12.30
CA VAL A 142 -10.40 8.56 13.15
C VAL A 142 -11.54 9.11 14.01
N LYS A 143 -12.67 8.42 14.03
CA LYS A 143 -13.87 8.82 14.78
C LYS A 143 -14.51 7.60 15.38
N ASP A 144 -14.48 7.54 16.71
CA ASP A 144 -15.16 6.49 17.47
C ASP A 144 -16.47 7.01 18.07
N TYR A 145 -17.60 6.50 17.60
CA TYR A 145 -18.92 6.96 18.00
C TYR A 145 -19.67 5.91 18.80
N ASN A 146 -20.18 6.31 19.96
CA ASN A 146 -21.24 5.59 20.67
C ASN A 146 -22.61 5.97 20.08
N ASN A 147 -23.24 5.03 19.39
CA ASN A 147 -24.43 5.32 18.58
C ASN A 147 -25.74 5.18 19.37
N THR A 148 -25.99 4.02 19.96
CA THR A 148 -27.24 3.75 20.70
C THR A 148 -27.04 2.76 21.81
N CYS A 149 -27.48 3.12 23.02
CA CYS A 149 -27.43 2.20 24.14
C CYS A 149 -28.47 1.09 24.01
N THR A 150 -28.03 -0.16 23.85
CA THR A 150 -28.92 -1.31 23.95
C THR A 150 -28.95 -1.89 25.38
N GLU A 151 -30.03 -2.59 25.75
CA GLU A 151 -30.14 -3.22 27.09
C GLU A 151 -28.94 -4.14 27.44
N PRO A 152 -28.38 -4.94 26.50
CA PRO A 152 -27.17 -5.74 26.77
C PRO A 152 -25.91 -4.91 27.04
N GLU A 153 -25.75 -3.76 26.39
CA GLU A 153 -24.62 -2.83 26.55
C GLU A 153 -24.69 -2.11 27.90
N ALA A 154 -25.88 -1.62 28.28
CA ALA A 154 -26.12 -1.02 29.60
C ALA A 154 -25.83 -1.98 30.76
N ALA A 155 -26.00 -3.29 30.55
CA ALA A 155 -25.71 -4.32 31.53
C ALA A 155 -24.23 -4.73 31.58
N ALA A 156 -23.45 -4.45 30.52
CA ALA A 156 -22.02 -4.74 30.44
C ALA A 156 -21.17 -3.62 31.07
N SER A 157 -21.68 -2.38 31.10
CA SER A 157 -21.07 -1.25 31.80
C SER A 157 -21.00 -1.50 33.32
N THR A 158 -19.79 -1.59 33.87
CA THR A 158 -19.59 -1.93 35.30
C THR A 158 -19.18 -0.74 36.17
N THR A 159 -18.81 0.40 35.56
CA THR A 159 -18.42 1.61 36.30
C THR A 159 -19.26 2.82 35.90
N SER A 160 -19.54 3.73 36.84
CA SER A 160 -20.37 4.93 36.64
C SER A 160 -19.81 5.93 35.62
N SER A 161 -18.57 5.74 35.17
CA SER A 161 -17.89 6.48 34.10
C SER A 161 -18.10 5.87 32.70
N GLU A 162 -18.57 4.63 32.64
CA GLU A 162 -18.93 3.86 31.43
C GLU A 162 -20.45 3.81 31.26
N LEU A 163 -21.21 4.69 31.93
CA LEU A 163 -22.65 4.74 31.67
C LEU A 163 -22.82 5.05 30.20
N CYS A 164 -23.37 4.07 29.49
CA CYS A 164 -23.76 4.12 28.10
C CYS A 164 -24.57 5.40 27.83
N THR A 165 -23.88 6.46 27.41
CA THR A 165 -24.43 7.81 27.29
C THR A 165 -24.63 8.09 25.82
N VAL A 166 -25.80 7.70 25.31
CA VAL A 166 -26.16 7.96 23.93
C VAL A 166 -26.11 9.46 23.67
N ALA A 167 -25.17 9.88 22.84
CA ALA A 167 -25.20 11.23 22.31
C ALA A 167 -26.36 11.32 21.30
N ILE A 168 -27.48 11.88 21.77
CA ILE A 168 -28.68 12.19 20.99
C ILE A 168 -28.27 12.98 19.73
N PRO A 169 -28.90 12.77 18.55
CA PRO A 169 -28.24 12.74 17.23
C PRO A 169 -27.80 14.11 16.64
N GLU A 170 -27.64 15.14 17.46
CA GLU A 170 -27.08 16.43 17.08
C GLU A 170 -25.78 16.78 17.83
N ASN A 171 -25.29 15.91 18.73
CA ASN A 171 -24.06 16.11 19.52
C ASN A 171 -23.27 14.81 19.75
N GLN A 172 -23.22 13.88 18.79
CA GLN A 172 -22.26 12.77 18.85
C GLN A 172 -20.85 13.35 18.92
N THR A 173 -20.21 13.19 20.08
CA THR A 173 -18.85 13.63 20.31
C THR A 173 -17.95 12.47 19.88
N PRO A 174 -17.11 12.63 18.83
CA PRO A 174 -16.09 11.65 18.51
C PRO A 174 -15.29 11.28 19.76
N GLY A 175 -14.95 10.01 19.88
CA GLY A 175 -14.18 9.49 20.99
C GLY A 175 -14.94 9.01 22.21
N SER A 176 -16.26 8.90 22.07
CA SER A 176 -17.13 8.40 23.13
C SER A 176 -17.50 6.91 22.97
N GLY A 177 -17.09 6.27 21.86
CA GLY A 177 -17.30 4.85 21.61
C GLY A 177 -16.29 3.93 22.29
N GLU A 178 -16.64 2.66 22.34
CA GLU A 178 -15.90 1.56 22.96
C GLU A 178 -15.31 0.58 21.91
N LEU A 179 -15.65 0.79 20.62
CA LEU A 179 -15.21 -0.08 19.53
C LEU A 179 -13.73 0.11 19.19
N SER A 180 -13.18 1.32 19.22
CA SER A 180 -11.77 1.57 18.86
C SER A 180 -10.79 0.82 19.75
N GLN A 181 -11.10 0.63 21.03
CA GLN A 181 -10.26 -0.08 21.98
C GLN A 181 -10.46 -1.61 21.93
N SER A 182 -11.54 -2.05 21.29
CA SER A 182 -11.95 -3.46 21.20
C SER A 182 -11.52 -4.12 19.89
N ILE A 183 -11.35 -3.33 18.81
CA ILE A 183 -10.85 -3.79 17.53
C ILE A 183 -9.33 -3.68 17.47
N SER A 184 -8.66 -4.72 16.99
CA SER A 184 -7.22 -4.70 16.72
C SER A 184 -7.01 -4.63 15.21
N PHE A 185 -6.27 -3.64 14.73
CA PHE A 185 -5.79 -3.51 13.36
C PHE A 185 -4.31 -3.86 13.25
N PHE A 186 -3.91 -4.40 12.11
CA PHE A 186 -2.52 -4.71 11.80
C PHE A 186 -2.31 -4.79 10.29
N ALA A 187 -1.05 -4.70 9.87
CA ALA A 187 -0.68 -4.87 8.47
C ALA A 187 0.70 -5.50 8.36
N TRP A 188 0.95 -6.23 7.28
CA TRP A 188 2.22 -6.88 6.98
C TRP A 188 2.54 -6.76 5.50
N LEU A 189 3.81 -6.99 5.16
CA LEU A 189 4.21 -7.20 3.77
C LEU A 189 3.83 -8.61 3.35
N ASP A 190 2.93 -8.71 2.37
CA ASP A 190 2.43 -9.99 1.85
C ASP A 190 3.30 -10.45 0.66
N GLN A 191 4.61 -10.51 0.90
CA GLN A 191 5.62 -10.80 -0.13
C GLN A 191 5.81 -12.30 -0.39
N GLY A 192 5.18 -13.16 0.39
CA GLY A 192 5.35 -14.60 0.30
C GLY A 192 6.63 -15.14 0.95
N ALA A 193 6.92 -16.40 0.64
CA ALA A 193 8.05 -17.15 1.16
C ALA A 193 9.37 -16.86 0.43
N ILE A 194 9.31 -16.23 -0.76
CA ILE A 194 10.45 -15.87 -1.61
C ILE A 194 10.63 -14.34 -1.53
N PRO A 195 11.73 -13.86 -0.96
CA PRO A 195 11.99 -12.42 -0.79
C PRO A 195 11.82 -11.63 -2.10
N GLY A 196 10.97 -10.61 -2.09
CA GLY A 196 10.59 -9.76 -3.22
C GLY A 196 9.14 -9.97 -3.66
N PHE A 197 8.72 -9.34 -4.76
CA PHE A 197 7.32 -9.32 -5.22
C PHE A 197 7.20 -9.82 -6.66
N GLN A 198 7.31 -11.12 -6.88
CA GLN A 198 7.50 -11.75 -8.19
C GLN A 198 6.21 -11.98 -8.97
N CYS A 199 5.04 -11.64 -8.42
CA CYS A 199 3.78 -11.86 -9.11
C CYS A 199 3.56 -10.93 -10.30
N ASN A 200 2.78 -11.44 -11.26
CA ASN A 200 2.50 -10.83 -12.55
C ASN A 200 3.70 -10.76 -13.51
N ASP A 201 4.64 -11.71 -13.42
CA ASP A 201 5.69 -11.87 -14.43
C ASP A 201 5.05 -11.99 -15.83
N PRO A 202 5.25 -11.01 -16.74
CA PRO A 202 4.64 -11.04 -18.06
C PRO A 202 5.22 -12.15 -18.95
N SER A 203 6.32 -12.77 -18.53
CA SER A 203 6.88 -13.95 -19.17
C SER A 203 6.26 -15.27 -18.68
N ASP A 204 5.48 -15.26 -17.59
CA ASP A 204 4.70 -16.42 -17.18
C ASP A 204 3.58 -16.68 -18.19
N THR A 205 3.56 -17.91 -18.68
CA THR A 205 2.57 -18.42 -19.65
C THR A 205 1.70 -19.52 -19.04
N SER A 206 1.81 -19.74 -17.73
CA SER A 206 1.06 -20.75 -17.01
C SER A 206 -0.45 -20.46 -17.10
N SER A 207 -1.22 -21.48 -17.47
CA SER A 207 -2.66 -21.35 -17.77
C SER A 207 -3.54 -21.57 -16.53
N THR A 208 -3.04 -21.34 -15.33
CA THR A 208 -3.74 -21.73 -14.09
C THR A 208 -3.65 -20.61 -13.09
N GLY A 209 -4.80 -20.22 -12.53
CA GLY A 209 -4.96 -19.18 -11.51
C GLY A 209 -4.31 -19.48 -10.16
N ALA A 210 -3.04 -19.86 -10.16
CA ALA A 210 -2.14 -19.56 -9.07
C ALA A 210 -1.79 -18.07 -9.22
N ARG A 211 -1.95 -17.28 -8.15
CA ARG A 211 -1.62 -15.84 -8.16
C ARG A 211 -0.15 -15.58 -8.49
N CYS A 212 0.70 -16.58 -8.24
CA CYS A 212 2.11 -16.65 -8.61
C CYS A 212 2.53 -18.13 -8.67
N PRO A 213 3.03 -18.66 -9.80
CA PRO A 213 3.66 -19.98 -9.78
C PRO A 213 4.98 -20.00 -9.00
N GLU A 214 5.74 -18.91 -9.06
CA GLU A 214 7.06 -18.73 -8.44
C GLU A 214 6.94 -18.68 -6.92
N ASP A 215 6.05 -17.82 -6.40
CA ASP A 215 5.75 -17.69 -4.98
C ASP A 215 4.24 -17.78 -4.72
N ARG A 216 3.74 -18.98 -4.39
CA ARG A 216 2.30 -19.18 -4.18
C ARG A 216 1.72 -18.47 -2.97
N THR A 217 2.59 -17.98 -2.09
CA THR A 217 2.25 -17.30 -0.84
C THR A 217 2.31 -15.79 -0.96
N GLU A 218 2.80 -15.24 -2.08
CA GLU A 218 2.78 -13.81 -2.33
C GLU A 218 1.35 -13.32 -2.63
N GLY A 219 0.90 -12.29 -1.91
CA GLY A 219 -0.43 -11.71 -2.07
C GLY A 219 -1.55 -12.69 -1.68
N ASP A 220 -1.26 -13.63 -0.78
CA ASP A 220 -2.18 -14.70 -0.40
C ASP A 220 -3.03 -14.39 0.84
N ASN A 221 -2.85 -13.20 1.42
CA ASN A 221 -3.54 -12.76 2.64
C ASN A 221 -3.27 -13.63 3.86
N VAL A 222 -2.08 -14.21 3.96
CA VAL A 222 -1.70 -15.01 5.13
C VAL A 222 -0.32 -14.59 5.57
N GLN A 223 -0.24 -13.87 6.70
CA GLN A 223 1.07 -13.54 7.26
C GLN A 223 1.90 -14.80 7.54
N GLN A 224 2.96 -15.06 6.77
CA GLN A 224 3.72 -16.29 6.92
C GLN A 224 4.67 -16.22 8.11
N CYS A 225 4.17 -16.76 9.22
CA CYS A 225 4.86 -16.83 10.49
C CYS A 225 5.09 -18.26 10.93
N ASP A 226 6.24 -18.54 11.55
CA ASP A 226 6.62 -19.87 12.03
C ASP A 226 5.67 -20.42 13.13
N ALA A 227 4.73 -19.60 13.66
CA ALA A 227 3.83 -19.98 14.77
C ALA A 227 2.55 -19.13 14.96
N LEU A 228 1.90 -18.61 13.91
CA LEU A 228 0.55 -18.01 14.10
C LEU A 228 -0.52 -19.10 14.05
N ASP A 229 -1.27 -19.25 15.14
CA ASP A 229 -2.56 -19.94 15.12
C ASP A 229 -3.53 -19.09 14.28
N PRO A 230 -4.05 -19.58 13.13
CA PRO A 230 -4.98 -18.83 12.29
C PRO A 230 -6.26 -18.40 13.01
N LEU A 231 -6.54 -18.95 14.19
CA LEU A 231 -7.73 -18.69 15.00
C LEU A 231 -7.46 -17.75 16.20
N ASN A 232 -6.21 -17.37 16.46
CA ASN A 232 -5.88 -16.50 17.59
C ASN A 232 -4.57 -15.70 17.38
N PRO A 233 -4.65 -14.56 16.67
CA PRO A 233 -3.49 -13.71 16.40
C PRO A 233 -2.93 -12.93 17.62
N GLN A 234 -3.48 -13.13 18.84
CA GLN A 234 -3.26 -12.21 19.97
C GLN A 234 -2.10 -12.54 20.92
N THR A 235 -1.06 -13.29 20.53
CA THR A 235 0.10 -13.50 21.43
C THR A 235 1.45 -13.18 20.78
N PRO A 236 1.98 -11.96 20.93
CA PRO A 236 3.33 -11.63 20.51
C PRO A 236 4.28 -11.60 21.71
N THR A 237 5.21 -12.54 21.78
CA THR A 237 6.50 -12.27 22.47
C THR A 237 7.74 -12.74 21.72
N SER A 238 7.63 -13.53 20.64
CA SER A 238 8.73 -13.80 19.69
C SER A 238 8.26 -14.65 18.50
N VAL A 239 7.36 -14.13 17.67
CA VAL A 239 6.99 -14.81 16.41
C VAL A 239 8.01 -14.40 15.34
N ASN A 240 8.72 -15.36 14.76
CA ASN A 240 9.56 -15.13 13.60
C ASN A 240 8.68 -15.24 12.36
N CYS A 241 8.45 -14.11 11.68
CA CYS A 241 7.66 -14.07 10.46
C CYS A 241 8.58 -13.87 9.26
N ALA A 242 8.42 -14.68 8.22
CA ALA A 242 9.05 -14.46 6.93
C ALA A 242 8.53 -13.16 6.30
N GLU A 243 7.28 -12.81 6.61
CA GLU A 243 6.61 -11.59 6.23
C GLU A 243 6.62 -10.55 7.38
N PRO A 244 7.36 -9.44 7.22
CA PRO A 244 7.46 -8.44 8.27
C PRO A 244 6.16 -7.73 8.53
N THR A 245 5.93 -7.43 9.81
CA THR A 245 4.83 -6.57 10.25
C THR A 245 5.14 -5.12 9.92
N VAL A 246 4.19 -4.44 9.29
CA VAL A 246 4.22 -3.01 8.96
C VAL A 246 3.53 -2.21 10.06
N ILE A 247 2.35 -2.66 10.50
CA ILE A 247 1.57 -2.08 11.59
C ILE A 247 1.41 -3.17 12.65
N THR A 248 1.89 -2.89 13.86
CA THR A 248 1.80 -3.85 14.96
C THR A 248 0.34 -3.99 15.39
N PRO A 249 -0.14 -5.22 15.66
CA PRO A 249 -1.49 -5.43 16.18
C PRO A 249 -1.80 -4.57 17.41
N GLY A 250 -2.83 -3.74 17.28
CA GLY A 250 -3.30 -2.85 18.34
C GLY A 250 -4.56 -2.08 17.95
N PRO A 251 -5.12 -1.30 18.88
CA PRO A 251 -6.22 -0.40 18.56
C PRO A 251 -5.80 0.65 17.53
N VAL A 252 -6.80 1.25 16.87
CA VAL A 252 -6.56 2.46 16.06
C VAL A 252 -6.45 3.63 17.03
N ASP A 253 -5.32 4.32 17.01
CA ASP A 253 -5.07 5.49 17.83
C ASP A 253 -5.86 6.69 17.26
N ASP A 254 -6.58 7.38 18.13
CA ASP A 254 -7.16 8.71 17.84
C ASP A 254 -6.37 9.73 18.68
N VAL A 255 -5.58 10.57 18.00
CA VAL A 255 -4.69 11.52 18.69
C VAL A 255 -5.48 12.67 19.31
N ASN A 256 -6.68 12.96 18.81
CA ASN A 256 -7.54 14.08 19.21
C ASN A 256 -9.02 13.66 19.32
N ASN A 257 -9.26 12.72 20.24
CA ASN A 257 -10.51 12.04 20.62
C ASN A 257 -11.67 12.96 21.12
N ILE A 258 -11.71 14.23 20.75
CA ILE A 258 -12.70 15.23 21.21
C ILE A 258 -13.19 16.15 20.09
N ASP A 259 -12.70 16.00 18.86
CA ASP A 259 -13.16 16.82 17.74
C ASP A 259 -13.47 15.99 16.50
N ASN A 260 -14.22 16.60 15.58
CA ASN A 260 -14.55 15.98 14.29
C ASN A 260 -13.45 16.27 13.27
N SER A 261 -12.18 16.34 13.70
CA SER A 261 -11.08 16.74 12.85
C SER A 261 -10.80 15.71 11.75
N THR A 262 -9.98 16.14 10.80
CA THR A 262 -9.46 15.33 9.71
C THR A 262 -7.95 15.25 9.84
N GLU A 263 -7.44 15.28 11.07
CA GLU A 263 -6.01 15.26 11.34
C GLU A 263 -5.43 13.87 11.04
N ILE A 264 -4.11 13.82 10.90
CA ILE A 264 -3.40 12.56 10.75
C ILE A 264 -3.24 11.97 12.15
N ASP A 265 -3.78 10.77 12.33
CA ASP A 265 -3.76 10.06 13.59
C ASP A 265 -2.57 9.09 13.64
N GLU A 266 -2.33 8.35 12.54
CA GLU A 266 -1.22 7.41 12.45
C GLU A 266 -0.46 7.51 11.13
N VAL A 267 0.87 7.33 11.20
CA VAL A 267 1.75 7.26 10.03
C VAL A 267 2.65 6.05 10.14
N HIS A 268 2.50 5.14 9.18
CA HIS A 268 3.26 3.89 9.09
C HIS A 268 4.11 3.88 7.84
N ASN A 269 5.41 3.93 8.04
CA ASN A 269 6.37 4.09 6.97
C ASN A 269 6.78 2.71 6.41
N ILE A 270 6.52 2.48 5.12
CA ILE A 270 6.71 1.16 4.48
C ILE A 270 8.19 0.74 4.49
N TRP A 271 9.11 1.70 4.37
CA TRP A 271 10.56 1.40 4.33
C TRP A 271 11.07 0.73 5.61
N LEU A 272 10.41 0.93 6.76
CA LEU A 272 10.77 0.25 8.01
C LEU A 272 10.56 -1.26 7.95
N ALA A 273 9.64 -1.72 7.10
CA ALA A 273 9.39 -3.14 6.87
C ALA A 273 10.23 -3.70 5.71
N LEU A 274 10.48 -2.91 4.66
CA LEU A 274 11.25 -3.33 3.49
C LEU A 274 12.77 -3.43 3.74
N ASP A 275 13.35 -2.47 4.46
CA ASP A 275 14.81 -2.40 4.71
C ASP A 275 15.35 -3.68 5.40
N PRO A 276 14.74 -4.19 6.49
CA PRO A 276 15.20 -5.42 7.13
C PRO A 276 15.13 -6.68 6.25
N ILE A 277 14.20 -6.76 5.29
CA ILE A 277 14.10 -7.92 4.38
C ILE A 277 15.30 -7.96 3.46
N PHE A 278 15.69 -6.81 2.90
CA PHE A 278 16.83 -6.74 2.01
C PHE A 278 18.09 -7.24 2.74
N ASP A 279 18.33 -6.76 3.96
CA ASP A 279 19.47 -7.17 4.78
C ASP A 279 19.43 -8.65 5.17
N ALA A 280 18.24 -9.20 5.42
CA ALA A 280 18.09 -10.60 5.79
C ALA A 280 18.34 -11.55 4.61
N TYR A 281 17.93 -11.18 3.39
CA TYR A 281 17.80 -12.14 2.29
C TYR A 281 18.51 -11.77 0.98
N CYS A 282 18.83 -10.50 0.75
CA CYS A 282 19.31 -9.98 -0.54
C CYS A 282 20.81 -9.64 -0.58
N THR A 283 21.57 -9.94 0.49
CA THR A 283 22.95 -9.47 0.66
C THR A 283 24.01 -10.14 -0.23
N THR A 284 23.68 -11.22 -0.94
CA THR A 284 24.63 -11.94 -1.81
C THR A 284 24.17 -11.99 -3.26
N GLY A 285 24.88 -11.28 -4.14
CA GLY A 285 24.68 -11.36 -5.59
C GLY A 285 23.51 -10.55 -6.14
N GLN A 286 22.73 -9.86 -5.28
CA GLN A 286 21.67 -8.95 -5.73
C GLN A 286 22.14 -7.48 -5.80
N PRO A 287 21.58 -6.68 -6.72
CA PRO A 287 21.81 -5.24 -6.76
C PRO A 287 21.35 -4.55 -5.47
N VAL A 288 22.26 -3.81 -4.83
CA VAL A 288 21.95 -3.06 -3.60
C VAL A 288 20.87 -1.99 -3.80
N ASN A 289 20.89 -1.31 -4.95
CA ASN A 289 19.93 -0.25 -5.30
C ASN A 289 18.55 -0.77 -5.75
N GLY A 290 18.27 -2.07 -5.56
CA GLY A 290 17.08 -2.74 -6.04
C GLY A 290 17.00 -2.91 -7.55
N HIS A 291 16.04 -3.75 -7.97
CA HIS A 291 15.72 -4.00 -9.37
C HIS A 291 14.26 -4.44 -9.54
N ASN A 292 13.75 -4.24 -10.76
CA ASN A 292 12.45 -4.73 -11.20
C ASN A 292 12.55 -5.91 -12.21
N ASN A 293 13.67 -6.64 -12.18
CA ASN A 293 13.76 -7.93 -12.86
C ASN A 293 13.07 -8.99 -11.99
N TYR A 294 12.10 -9.72 -12.55
CA TYR A 294 11.42 -10.82 -11.87
C TYR A 294 12.41 -11.87 -11.32
N GLY A 295 12.10 -12.38 -10.13
CA GLY A 295 12.93 -13.32 -9.39
C GLY A 295 13.29 -12.85 -7.97
N LEU A 296 14.33 -13.44 -7.40
CA LEU A 296 14.76 -13.15 -6.03
C LEU A 296 15.05 -11.65 -5.84
N CYS A 297 14.51 -11.07 -4.77
CA CYS A 297 14.66 -9.66 -4.39
C CYS A 297 14.07 -8.64 -5.37
N HIS A 298 13.16 -9.08 -6.25
CA HIS A 298 12.37 -8.20 -7.08
C HIS A 298 11.64 -7.14 -6.23
N GLY A 299 11.90 -5.86 -6.48
CA GLY A 299 11.28 -4.77 -5.73
C GLY A 299 11.96 -4.39 -4.41
N LEU A 300 13.03 -5.04 -3.99
CA LEU A 300 13.71 -4.74 -2.72
C LEU A 300 14.98 -3.94 -2.95
N ALA A 301 15.14 -2.84 -2.22
CA ALA A 301 16.35 -2.02 -2.19
C ALA A 301 16.91 -1.96 -0.77
N ASP A 302 18.23 -1.76 -0.66
CA ASP A 302 19.01 -1.75 0.59
C ASP A 302 18.74 -0.56 1.52
N ASP A 303 17.91 0.38 1.07
CA ASP A 303 17.47 1.54 1.85
C ASP A 303 15.98 1.50 2.18
N GLY A 304 15.29 0.41 1.81
CA GLY A 304 13.86 0.22 2.03
C GLY A 304 12.95 1.02 1.09
N ARG A 305 13.47 1.69 0.05
CA ARG A 305 12.60 2.34 -0.94
C ARG A 305 11.86 1.31 -1.78
N MET A 306 10.68 1.69 -2.27
CA MET A 306 9.96 0.95 -3.29
C MET A 306 10.63 1.21 -4.64
N VAL A 307 11.03 0.16 -5.34
CA VAL A 307 11.55 0.17 -6.70
C VAL A 307 10.41 0.43 -7.70
N GLY A 308 10.66 1.28 -8.68
CA GLY A 308 9.68 1.62 -9.70
C GLY A 308 9.33 0.44 -10.62
N SER A 309 8.08 0.44 -11.07
CA SER A 309 7.46 -0.60 -11.89
C SER A 309 7.39 -1.97 -11.20
N VAL A 310 7.13 -1.97 -9.89
CA VAL A 310 6.87 -3.16 -9.09
C VAL A 310 5.53 -3.01 -8.36
N THR A 311 4.82 -4.12 -8.21
CA THR A 311 3.59 -4.24 -7.43
C THR A 311 3.94 -4.74 -6.04
N TYR A 312 3.55 -4.02 -4.99
CA TYR A 312 3.81 -4.41 -3.60
C TYR A 312 2.53 -4.89 -2.94
N TYR A 313 2.54 -6.07 -2.36
CA TYR A 313 1.38 -6.65 -1.69
C TYR A 313 1.45 -6.42 -0.17
N PHE A 314 0.31 -6.06 0.40
CA PHE A 314 0.13 -5.86 1.84
C PHE A 314 -1.17 -6.53 2.28
N GLY A 315 -1.11 -7.31 3.35
CA GLY A 315 -2.29 -7.72 4.08
C GLY A 315 -2.66 -6.66 5.10
N LEU A 316 -3.93 -6.26 5.15
CA LEU A 316 -4.48 -5.39 6.18
C LEU A 316 -5.54 -6.17 6.95
N GLY A 317 -5.17 -6.60 8.15
CA GLY A 317 -6.02 -7.41 9.01
C GLY A 317 -6.68 -6.60 10.11
N TRP A 318 -7.86 -7.05 10.52
CA TRP A 318 -8.49 -6.62 11.76
C TRP A 318 -9.19 -7.78 12.44
N SER A 319 -9.32 -7.69 13.77
CA SER A 319 -10.05 -8.68 14.56
C SER A 319 -10.69 -8.07 15.79
N ILE A 320 -11.82 -8.64 16.20
CA ILE A 320 -12.43 -8.35 17.50
C ILE A 320 -12.31 -9.61 18.36
N PRO A 321 -11.65 -9.56 19.53
CA PRO A 321 -11.51 -10.73 20.39
C PRO A 321 -12.87 -11.24 20.86
N THR A 322 -13.01 -12.55 20.99
CA THR A 322 -14.22 -13.18 21.57
C THR A 322 -14.46 -12.81 23.04
N THR A 323 -13.45 -12.21 23.70
CA THR A 323 -13.54 -11.72 25.09
C THR A 323 -14.16 -10.33 25.21
N VAL A 324 -14.28 -9.58 24.11
CA VAL A 324 -15.02 -8.32 24.09
C VAL A 324 -16.49 -8.66 24.35
N ALA A 325 -17.09 -8.04 25.37
CA ALA A 325 -18.48 -8.25 25.68
C ALA A 325 -19.35 -7.25 24.86
N ASN A 326 -20.58 -6.96 25.30
CA ASN A 326 -21.52 -6.17 24.51
C ASN A 326 -21.27 -4.65 24.59
N GLU A 327 -20.15 -4.21 25.19
CA GLU A 327 -19.82 -2.79 25.38
C GLU A 327 -19.66 -2.00 24.08
N ALA A 328 -19.14 -2.60 23.01
CA ALA A 328 -18.98 -1.95 21.71
C ALA A 328 -20.20 -2.13 20.79
N GLN A 329 -21.34 -2.58 21.33
CA GLN A 329 -22.50 -2.90 20.52
C GLN A 329 -23.13 -1.63 19.93
N THR A 330 -23.40 -1.64 18.62
CA THR A 330 -23.93 -0.50 17.84
C THR A 330 -22.97 0.64 17.55
N ASP A 331 -21.81 0.67 18.20
CA ASP A 331 -20.76 1.66 17.96
C ASP A 331 -20.27 1.64 16.51
N SER A 332 -19.68 2.76 16.11
CA SER A 332 -19.06 2.87 14.79
C SER A 332 -17.70 3.54 14.89
N LEU A 333 -16.71 2.88 14.30
CA LEU A 333 -15.39 3.41 14.06
C LEU A 333 -15.25 3.81 12.59
N ILE A 334 -14.83 5.03 12.33
CA ILE A 334 -14.62 5.57 10.98
C ILE A 334 -13.18 6.08 10.91
N ALA A 335 -12.50 5.83 9.79
CA ALA A 335 -11.19 6.40 9.50
C ALA A 335 -10.99 6.55 7.99
N ASP A 336 -10.17 7.52 7.62
CA ASP A 336 -9.67 7.69 6.26
C ASP A 336 -8.31 7.00 6.13
N LEU A 337 -8.21 6.04 5.21
CA LEU A 337 -6.97 5.34 4.88
C LEU A 337 -6.37 5.93 3.61
N SER A 338 -5.12 6.37 3.66
CA SER A 338 -4.41 6.88 2.50
C SER A 338 -3.02 6.28 2.35
N PHE A 339 -2.59 6.13 1.10
CA PHE A 339 -1.26 5.67 0.73
C PHE A 339 -0.56 6.79 0.00
N GLN A 340 0.66 7.08 0.39
CA GLN A 340 1.39 8.22 -0.10
C GLN A 340 2.75 7.76 -0.59
N ALA A 341 3.12 8.20 -1.79
CA ALA A 341 4.43 7.94 -2.35
C ALA A 341 5.09 9.25 -2.78
N VAL A 342 6.40 9.34 -2.55
CA VAL A 342 7.23 10.44 -3.03
C VAL A 342 8.44 9.88 -3.76
N GLN A 343 8.83 10.52 -4.85
CA GLN A 343 9.92 10.05 -5.68
C GLN A 343 11.28 10.09 -4.95
N HIS A 344 12.05 9.01 -5.05
CA HIS A 344 13.37 8.89 -4.42
C HIS A 344 14.44 9.80 -5.05
N ARG A 345 14.44 10.01 -6.37
CA ARG A 345 15.48 10.78 -7.10
C ARG A 345 15.80 12.16 -6.50
N ASN A 346 14.76 12.87 -6.04
CA ASN A 346 14.88 14.19 -5.43
C ASN A 346 14.77 14.15 -3.90
N ASN A 347 14.55 12.98 -3.33
CA ASN A 347 14.42 12.70 -1.90
C ASN A 347 15.31 11.49 -1.58
N PRO A 348 16.65 11.65 -1.52
CA PRO A 348 17.59 10.53 -1.44
C PRO A 348 17.56 9.77 -0.11
N GLY A 349 16.69 10.18 0.82
CA GLY A 349 16.40 9.45 2.03
C GLY A 349 14.94 9.67 2.42
N PRO A 350 14.37 8.77 3.23
CA PRO A 350 13.03 8.94 3.75
C PRO A 350 13.00 10.17 4.67
N THR A 351 11.90 10.91 4.65
CA THR A 351 11.66 12.01 5.59
C THR A 351 10.35 11.76 6.31
N PRO A 352 10.20 12.23 7.56
CA PRO A 352 8.96 12.04 8.32
C PRO A 352 7.77 12.78 7.70
N THR A 353 8.04 13.80 6.90
CA THR A 353 7.02 14.69 6.31
C THR A 353 7.31 14.87 4.83
N PHE A 354 6.53 14.18 4.00
CA PHE A 354 6.41 14.48 2.59
C PHE A 354 5.09 15.21 2.32
#